data_AF-A0A9D7F753-F1
#
_entry.id   AF-A0A9D7F753-F1
#
_cell.length_a   1.000
_cell.length_b   1.000
_cell.length_c   1.000
_cell.angle_alpha   90.00
_cell.angle_beta   90.00
_cell.angle_gamma   90.00
#
_symmetry.space_group_name_H-M   'P 1'
#
loop_
_entity.id
_entity.type
_entity.pdbx_description
1 polymer ?
#
loop_
_entity_poly.entity_id
_entity_poly.type
_entity_poly.pdbx_seq_one_letter_code
_entity_poly.pdbx_strand_id
1 'polypeptide(L)' 'MKSRILRFALLLALAFSFSAPLEAQCPMCRMSAESNLKDGGSAGKGLNAGILYMLATPYLLVGFFGYMWYRNRRKEHDSE' A
#
# COMPACT_ATOMS: atom_id res chain seq x y z
N MET A 1 18.69 22.70 12.90
CA MET A 1 18.04 21.88 11.84
C MET A 1 18.36 20.38 11.94
N LYS A 2 19.63 19.97 12.05
CA LYS A 2 20.03 18.56 12.21
C LYS A 2 19.30 17.80 13.33
N SER A 3 19.10 18.39 14.52
CA SER A 3 18.38 17.68 15.61
C SER A 3 16.87 17.56 15.39
N ARG A 4 16.23 18.45 14.61
CA ARG A 4 14.82 18.31 14.24
C ARG A 4 14.64 17.21 13.19
N ILE A 5 15.56 17.13 12.23
CA ILE A 5 15.60 16.06 11.23
C ILE A 5 15.84 14.71 11.91
N LEU A 6 16.76 14.65 12.88
CA LEU A 6 17.05 13.42 13.64
C LEU A 6 15.84 12.95 14.45
N ARG A 7 15.11 13.87 15.10
CA ARG A 7 13.86 13.56 15.80
C ARG A 7 12.78 13.05 14.85
N PHE A 8 12.65 13.66 13.67
CA PHE A 8 11.70 13.23 12.66
C PHE A 8 12.02 11.83 12.12
N ALA A 9 13.31 11.57 11.83
CA ALA A 9 13.78 10.26 11.38
C ALA A 9 13.57 9.18 12.44
N LEU A 10 13.79 9.51 13.73
CA LEU A 10 13.56 8.59 14.85
C LEU A 10 12.06 8.26 15.00
N LEU A 11 11.18 9.25 14.89
CA LEU A 11 9.73 9.03 14.93
C LEU A 11 9.25 8.18 13.76
N LEU A 12 9.79 8.40 12.56
CA LEU A 12 9.47 7.59 11.38
C LEU A 12 9.94 6.14 11.55
N ALA A 13 11.15 5.94 12.06
CA ALA A 13 11.69 4.61 12.34
C ALA A 13 10.85 3.88 13.39
N LEU A 14 10.44 4.56 14.46
CA LEU A 14 9.58 3.99 15.50
C LEU A 14 8.20 3.60 14.97
N ALA A 15 7.63 4.40 14.07
CA ALA A 15 6.35 4.09 13.43
C ALA A 15 6.43 2.83 12.55
N PHE A 16 7.56 2.60 11.87
CA PHE A 16 7.80 1.42 11.05
C PHE A 16 8.15 0.16 11.85
N SER A 17 8.62 0.30 13.09
CA SER A 17 8.90 -0.84 13.98
C SER A 17 7.64 -1.59 14.43
N PHE A 18 6.45 -1.02 14.26
CA PHE A 18 5.18 -1.66 14.57
C PHE A 18 4.63 -2.38 13.33
N SER A 19 5.19 -3.54 12.99
CA SER A 19 4.58 -4.45 12.02
C SER A 19 3.53 -5.32 12.71
N ALA A 20 2.40 -4.72 13.09
CA ALA A 20 1.23 -5.53 13.44
C ALA A 20 0.80 -6.33 12.19
N PRO A 21 0.35 -7.59 12.33
CA PRO A 21 -0.26 -8.29 11.20
C PRO A 21 -1.38 -7.41 10.67
N LEU A 22 -1.39 -7.14 9.36
CA LEU A 22 -2.48 -6.45 8.70
C LEU A 22 -3.71 -7.37 8.75
N GLU A 23 -4.39 -7.35 9.89
CA GLU A 23 -5.68 -7.98 10.09
C GLU A 23 -6.67 -7.24 9.17
N ALA A 24 -7.36 -7.99 8.31
CA ALA A 24 -8.29 -7.42 7.35
C ALA A 24 -9.30 -6.50 8.07
N GLN A 25 -9.42 -5.25 7.60
CA GLN A 25 -10.23 -4.20 8.24
C GLN A 25 -11.75 -4.43 8.15
N CYS A 26 -12.19 -5.51 7.50
CA CYS A 26 -13.60 -5.88 7.41
C CYS A 26 -13.83 -7.21 8.18
N PRO A 27 -14.31 -7.16 9.43
CA PRO A 27 -14.50 -8.35 10.26
C PRO A 27 -15.50 -9.35 9.64
N MET A 28 -16.43 -8.85 8.82
CA MET A 28 -17.43 -9.67 8.10
C MET A 28 -16.80 -10.50 6.97
N CYS A 29 -15.93 -9.91 6.16
CA CYS A 29 -15.23 -10.62 5.07
C CYS A 29 -14.24 -11.65 5.63
N ARG A 30 -13.58 -11.33 6.75
CA ARG A 30 -12.67 -12.25 7.44
C ARG A 30 -13.41 -13.47 7.99
N MET A 31 -14.50 -13.24 8.74
CA MET A 31 -15.24 -14.34 9.39
C MET A 31 -15.82 -15.31 8.36
N SER A 32 -16.38 -14.81 7.25
CA SER A 32 -16.90 -15.65 6.16
C SER A 32 -15.78 -16.47 5.48
N ALA A 33 -14.63 -15.85 5.22
CA ALA A 33 -13.46 -16.52 4.64
C ALA A 33 -12.87 -17.58 5.58
N GLU A 34 -12.72 -17.28 6.88
CA GLU A 34 -12.20 -18.22 7.86
C GLU A 34 -13.15 -19.40 8.09
N SER A 35 -14.47 -19.17 8.12
CA SER A 35 -15.46 -20.25 8.21
C SER A 35 -15.42 -21.15 6.97
N ASN A 36 -15.32 -20.57 5.77
CA ASN A 36 -15.21 -21.36 4.54
C ASN A 36 -13.94 -22.21 4.52
N LEU A 37 -12.81 -21.67 4.96
CA LEU A 37 -11.55 -22.42 5.10
C LEU A 37 -11.64 -23.55 6.13
N LYS A 38 -12.33 -23.32 7.27
CA LYS A 38 -12.54 -24.34 8.32
C LYS A 38 -13.42 -25.50 7.85
N ASP A 39 -14.42 -25.22 7.02
CA ASP A 39 -15.31 -26.23 6.46
C ASP A 39 -14.72 -26.94 5.21
N GLY A 40 -13.41 -26.76 4.95
CA GLY A 40 -12.69 -27.42 3.85
C GLY A 40 -12.80 -26.70 2.49
N GLY A 41 -13.43 -25.52 2.46
CA GLY A 41 -13.49 -24.66 1.29
C GLY A 41 -12.19 -23.88 1.03
N SER A 42 -12.15 -23.20 -0.12
CA SER A 42 -10.99 -22.42 -0.57
C SER A 42 -11.22 -20.91 -0.58
N ALA A 43 -12.45 -20.45 -0.29
CA ALA A 43 -12.78 -19.04 -0.26
C ALA A 43 -12.11 -18.40 0.95
N GLY A 44 -11.16 -17.50 0.70
CA GLY A 44 -10.31 -16.91 1.73
C GLY A 44 -8.82 -17.11 1.49
N LYS A 45 -8.43 -18.12 0.69
CA LYS A 45 -7.03 -18.26 0.23
C LYS A 45 -6.66 -17.02 -0.60
N GLY A 46 -5.64 -16.30 -0.17
CA GLY A 46 -5.12 -15.13 -0.90
C GLY A 46 -5.89 -13.83 -0.68
N LEU A 47 -6.84 -13.76 0.27
CA LEU A 47 -7.60 -12.53 0.54
C LEU A 47 -6.69 -11.33 0.87
N ASN A 48 -5.66 -11.54 1.69
CA ASN A 48 -4.70 -10.49 2.05
C ASN A 48 -3.88 -10.00 0.83
N ALA A 49 -3.56 -10.91 -0.10
CA ALA A 49 -2.89 -10.54 -1.35
C ALA A 49 -3.82 -9.70 -2.23
N GLY A 50 -5.12 -10.04 -2.28
CA GLY A 50 -6.14 -9.25 -2.97
C GLY A 50 -6.31 -7.85 -2.39
N ILE A 51 -6.34 -7.71 -1.06
CA ILE A 51 -6.41 -6.41 -0.38
C ILE A 51 -5.19 -5.56 -0.72
N LEU A 52 -3.98 -6.11 -0.60
CA LEU A 52 -2.74 -5.40 -0.93
C LEU A 52 -2.69 -5.00 -2.41
N TYR A 53 -3.14 -5.87 -3.32
CA TYR A 53 -3.24 -5.55 -4.75
C TYR A 53 -4.18 -4.38 -5.00
N MET A 54 -5.39 -4.41 -4.44
CA MET A 54 -6.37 -3.32 -4.58
C MET A 54 -5.89 -2.00 -3.97
N LEU A 55 -5.17 -2.05 -2.84
CA LEU A 55 -4.57 -0.87 -2.21
C LEU A 55 -3.41 -0.31 -3.04
N ALA A 56 -2.52 -1.16 -3.58
CA ALA A 56 -1.34 -0.72 -4.32
C ALA A 56 -1.69 -0.14 -5.70
N THR A 57 -2.69 -0.71 -6.37
CA THR A 57 -3.10 -0.35 -7.74
C THR A 57 -3.32 1.15 -7.95
N PRO A 58 -4.15 1.87 -7.15
CA PRO A 58 -4.39 3.30 -7.38
C PRO A 58 -3.12 4.14 -7.21
N TYR A 59 -2.26 3.84 -6.24
CA TYR A 59 -1.02 4.59 -6.04
C TYR A 59 -0.03 4.38 -7.19
N LEU A 60 0.10 3.15 -7.68
CA LEU A 60 0.95 2.84 -8.83
C LEU A 60 0.44 3.53 -10.10
N LEU A 61 -0.87 3.53 -10.35
CA LEU A 61 -1.45 4.21 -11.49
C LEU A 61 -1.19 5.72 -11.45
N VAL A 62 -1.46 6.37 -10.31
CA VAL A 62 -1.22 7.81 -10.14
C VAL A 62 0.27 8.14 -10.31
N GLY A 63 1.16 7.35 -9.72
CA GLY A 63 2.60 7.53 -9.87
C GLY A 63 3.07 7.35 -11.32
N PHE A 64 2.57 6.34 -12.02
CA PHE A 64 2.90 6.07 -13.41
C PHE A 64 2.45 7.20 -14.34
N PHE A 65 1.17 7.60 -14.27
CA PHE A 65 0.64 8.67 -15.11
C PHE A 65 1.25 10.03 -14.75
N GLY A 66 1.46 10.31 -13.47
CA GLY A 66 2.15 11.53 -13.03
C GLY A 66 3.59 11.62 -13.56
N TYR A 67 4.33 10.50 -13.52
CA TYR A 67 5.68 10.44 -14.07
C TYR A 67 5.69 10.62 -15.61
N MET A 68 4.78 9.97 -16.32
CA MET A 68 4.64 10.14 -17.78
C MET A 68 4.35 11.60 -18.15
N TRP A 69 3.39 12.23 -17.47
CA TRP A 69 3.03 13.63 -17.70
C TRP A 69 4.21 14.56 -17.46
N TYR A 70 4.90 14.40 -16.33
CA TYR A 70 6.09 15.19 -16.00
C TYR A 70 7.21 15.05 -17.04
N ARG A 71 7.50 13.82 -17.47
CA ARG A 71 8.50 13.55 -18.51
C ARG A 71 8.10 14.18 -19.84
N ASN A 72 6.82 14.15 -20.20
CA ASN A 72 6.36 14.75 -21.46
C ASN A 72 6.47 16.27 -21.44
N ARG A 73 6.11 16.92 -20.32
CA ARG A 73 6.23 18.38 -20.15
C ARG A 73 7.68 18.87 -20.14
N ARG A 74 8.61 18.10 -19.58
CA ARG A 74 10.05 18.43 -19.68
C ARG A 74 10.58 18.40 -21.11
N LYS A 75 10.19 17.38 -21.89
CA LYS A 75 10.60 17.30 -23.31
C LYS A 75 10.10 18.49 -24.12
N GLU A 76 8.88 18.94 -23.85
CA GLU A 76 8.29 20.12 -24.50
C GLU A 76 9.07 21.41 -24.15
N HIS A 77 9.41 21.62 -22.87
CA HIS A 77 10.22 22.76 -22.43
C HIS A 77 11.67 22.73 -22.93
N ASP A 78 12.26 21.55 -23.18
CA ASP A 78 13.61 21.41 -23.73
C ASP A 78 13.64 21.52 -25.28
N SER A 79 12.47 21.63 -25.94
CA SER A 79 12.37 21.76 -27.42
C SER A 79 11.84 23.11 -27.91
N GLU A 80 11.59 24.07 -27.01
CA GLU A 80 11.62 25.51 -27.29
C GLU A 80 13.04 26.06 -27.07
#